data_AF-A0A1Q8J2J1-F1
#
_entry.id   AF-A0A1Q8J2J1-F1
#
_cell.length_a   1.000
_cell.length_b   1.000
_cell.length_c   1.000
_cell.angle_alpha   90.00
_cell.angle_beta   90.00
_cell.angle_gamma   90.00
#
_symmetry.space_group_name_H-M   'P 1'
#
loop_
_entity.id
_entity.type
_entity.pdbx_description
1 polymer ?
#
loop_
_entity_poly.entity_id
_entity_poly.type
_entity_poly.pdbx_seq_one_letter_code
_entity_poly.pdbx_strand_id
1 'polypeptide(L)'
;MLKTAFSKGIVYLLDGFDEIGAQTWSDDPTKLKEIRKQSLVGIKEIIQRTEGGALITGREHYFNDDAEMIECLGLGSKDVLVLRCNQELDPNQFTEMVGRPIVDLPSWVPKKPLIGTIIRDMEPESIDALFSTSTGQIDFWDMLLTTFCEREANINPILDPTIIRALYSRIGRLSRMTSSALGPVAIKDINEAFESVTGRPPTDESAIILQRLPGLSRVGAESLDRQFVDSYILDGLKAEDVLAIYQSGDQAVLKMEWRHPIESFGSFYLGARVESIKQVPGFIAFIKRHKDINNKVLVSDFVSALFLTESGVSDLGGLQLTQGRFRSVSFSNQNVINFELLDCYIGDLDVTDAAPTGVKVVDSVIDRLDGVASQEHLPEWIVNPLVGQYQAINTLAAIRHAGLTVAQTFLLSSLRKLFLQPGAGRKESSMYKGYGDSATKKICEKVINSLIQQKFCSRFKGTSDQLFLPNRSLTPRVRALMNQMTQSKDELWLAVSRIS
;
A
#
# COMPACT_ATOMS: atom_id res chain seq x y z
N MET A 1 16.02 -4.70 53.70
CA MET A 1 15.36 -4.86 52.38
C MET A 1 15.88 -3.94 51.28
N LEU A 2 16.41 -2.73 51.55
CA LEU A 2 16.86 -1.81 50.49
C LEU A 2 18.22 -2.14 49.82
N LYS A 3 19.14 -2.87 50.47
CA LYS A 3 20.45 -3.22 49.87
C LYS A 3 20.37 -4.26 48.74
N THR A 4 19.33 -5.10 48.74
CA THR A 4 19.14 -6.14 47.73
C THR A 4 18.48 -5.62 46.46
N ALA A 5 17.72 -4.51 46.54
CA ALA A 5 16.94 -3.97 45.43
C ALA A 5 17.79 -3.67 44.18
N PHE A 6 18.99 -3.11 44.36
CA PHE A 6 19.87 -2.71 43.27
C PHE A 6 21.02 -3.67 42.99
N SER A 7 21.01 -4.85 43.62
CA SER A 7 22.10 -5.82 43.51
C SER A 7 22.18 -6.45 42.12
N LYS A 8 23.34 -6.99 41.76
CA LYS A 8 23.57 -7.72 40.49
C LYS A 8 22.60 -8.87 40.22
N GLY A 9 21.97 -9.42 41.27
CA GLY A 9 21.01 -10.52 41.15
C GLY A 9 19.59 -10.09 40.77
N ILE A 10 19.32 -8.79 40.64
CA ILE A 10 18.00 -8.26 40.29
C ILE A 10 18.03 -7.66 38.89
N VAL A 11 17.01 -8.02 38.09
CA VAL A 11 16.77 -7.46 36.76
C VAL A 11 15.49 -6.63 36.82
N TYR A 12 15.54 -5.42 36.26
CA TYR A 12 14.39 -4.53 36.17
C TYR A 12 13.73 -4.61 34.80
N LEU A 13 12.40 -4.62 34.77
CA LEU A 13 11.59 -4.41 33.58
C LEU A 13 10.80 -3.11 33.77
N LEU A 14 11.12 -2.09 32.98
CA LEU A 14 10.45 -0.79 32.98
C LEU A 14 9.64 -0.68 31.68
N ASP A 15 8.37 -1.09 31.76
CA ASP A 15 7.48 -1.16 30.60
C ASP A 15 6.73 0.17 30.39
N GLY A 16 6.86 0.77 29.20
CA GLY A 16 6.14 1.98 28.80
C GLY A 16 6.60 3.26 29.51
N PHE A 17 7.89 3.59 29.47
CA PHE A 17 8.38 4.83 30.11
C PHE A 17 7.71 6.10 29.56
N ASP A 18 7.25 6.09 28.31
CA ASP A 18 6.62 7.22 27.64
C ASP A 18 5.22 7.54 28.20
N GLU A 19 4.64 6.62 28.97
CA GLU A 19 3.38 6.83 29.69
C GLU A 19 3.56 7.65 30.97
N ILE A 20 4.80 7.80 31.45
CA ILE A 20 5.14 8.67 32.58
C ILE A 20 5.22 10.11 32.07
N GLY A 21 4.07 10.78 32.06
CA GLY A 21 3.94 12.17 31.65
C GLY A 21 3.71 13.13 32.81
N ALA A 22 4.42 14.26 32.81
CA ALA A 22 3.96 15.46 33.49
C ALA A 22 2.75 16.05 32.76
N GLN A 23 1.72 16.46 33.51
CA GLN A 23 0.51 17.12 33.00
C GLN A 23 0.75 18.55 32.49
N THR A 24 2.00 18.95 32.26
CA THR A 24 2.39 20.35 32.03
C THR A 24 2.64 20.60 30.54
N TRP A 25 1.92 21.59 30.00
CA TRP A 25 1.87 21.91 28.58
C TRP A 25 2.85 23.04 28.25
N SER A 26 3.54 22.96 27.11
CA SER A 26 4.41 24.02 26.60
C SER A 26 4.63 23.86 25.11
N ASP A 27 4.50 24.96 24.35
CA ASP A 27 4.79 25.01 22.91
C ASP A 27 6.29 25.22 22.62
N ASP A 28 7.10 25.45 23.66
CA ASP A 28 8.55 25.59 23.57
C ASP A 28 9.23 24.21 23.60
N PRO A 29 9.88 23.77 22.50
CA PRO A 29 10.54 22.47 22.42
C PRO A 29 11.64 22.24 23.45
N THR A 30 12.38 23.29 23.81
CA THR A 30 13.42 23.24 24.85
C THR A 30 12.81 22.95 26.22
N LYS A 31 11.64 23.53 26.51
CA LYS A 31 10.89 23.23 27.73
C LYS A 31 10.30 21.83 27.70
N LEU A 32 9.84 21.34 26.55
CA LEU A 32 9.35 19.96 26.42
C LEU A 32 10.43 18.92 26.75
N LYS A 33 11.65 19.13 26.27
CA LYS A 33 12.81 18.28 26.64
C LYS A 33 13.07 18.30 28.15
N GLU A 34 13.05 19.47 28.78
CA GLU A 34 13.24 19.59 30.23
C GLU A 34 12.09 18.95 31.03
N ILE A 35 10.85 19.10 30.58
CA ILE A 35 9.67 18.47 31.17
C ILE A 35 9.78 16.93 31.10
N ARG A 36 10.18 16.37 29.95
CA ARG A 36 10.42 14.93 29.80
C ARG A 36 11.52 14.46 30.75
N LYS A 37 12.64 15.18 30.80
CA LYS A 37 13.75 14.88 31.69
C LYS A 37 13.34 14.88 33.16
N GLN A 38 12.52 15.84 33.59
CA GLN A 38 11.97 15.89 34.94
C GLN A 38 10.98 14.74 35.22
N SER A 39 10.10 14.43 34.27
CA SER A 39 9.11 13.35 34.41
C SER A 39 9.76 11.99 34.61
N LEU A 40 10.94 11.78 34.01
CA LEU A 40 11.66 10.51 34.02
C LEU A 40 12.76 10.40 35.10
N VAL A 41 12.88 11.37 36.02
CA VAL A 41 13.91 11.34 37.09
C VAL A 41 13.86 10.04 37.90
N GLY A 42 12.66 9.56 38.24
CA GLY A 42 12.50 8.30 38.97
C GLY A 42 13.03 7.08 38.19
N ILE A 43 12.73 7.01 36.89
CA ILE A 43 13.26 5.95 36.01
C ILE A 43 14.77 6.04 35.93
N LYS A 44 15.30 7.24 35.73
CA LYS A 44 16.73 7.52 35.66
C LYS A 44 17.46 7.09 36.93
N GLU A 45 16.94 7.41 38.10
CA GLU A 45 17.55 7.02 39.38
C GLU A 45 17.58 5.50 39.55
N ILE A 46 16.51 4.80 39.17
CA ILE A 46 16.47 3.33 39.20
C ILE A 46 17.57 2.77 38.31
N ILE A 47 17.61 3.18 37.04
CA ILE A 47 18.60 2.70 36.05
C ILE A 47 20.03 2.95 36.52
N GLN A 48 20.31 4.15 37.04
CA GLN A 48 21.66 4.51 37.48
C GLN A 48 22.11 3.66 38.67
N ARG A 49 21.22 3.42 39.63
CA ARG A 49 21.52 2.67 40.86
C ARG A 49 21.59 1.16 40.65
N THR A 50 20.86 0.61 39.66
CA THR A 50 20.84 -0.82 39.37
C THR A 50 22.22 -1.31 38.92
N GLU A 51 22.73 -2.33 39.62
CA GLU A 51 23.96 -3.05 39.27
C GLU A 51 23.69 -4.29 38.40
N GLY A 52 22.45 -4.77 38.35
CA GLY A 52 21.98 -5.84 37.47
C GLY A 52 21.53 -5.33 36.09
N GLY A 53 20.79 -6.18 35.36
CA GLY A 53 20.23 -5.83 34.05
C GLY A 53 18.98 -4.95 34.16
N ALA A 54 18.72 -4.14 33.14
CA ALA A 54 17.47 -3.41 32.99
C ALA A 54 16.96 -3.54 31.54
N LEU A 55 15.70 -3.94 31.38
CA LEU A 55 14.97 -3.89 30.12
C LEU A 55 13.98 -2.72 30.20
N ILE A 56 14.03 -1.83 29.23
CA ILE A 56 13.26 -0.58 29.20
C ILE A 56 12.52 -0.54 27.87
N THR A 57 11.22 -0.28 27.89
CA THR A 57 10.39 -0.20 26.67
C THR A 57 9.65 1.14 26.61
N GLY A 58 9.42 1.62 25.40
CA GLY A 58 8.60 2.79 25.16
C GLY A 58 8.46 3.11 23.67
N ARG A 59 7.72 4.16 23.35
CA ARG A 59 7.47 4.58 21.96
C ARG A 59 8.68 5.26 21.33
N GLU A 60 8.95 4.91 20.07
CA GLU A 60 10.07 5.43 19.28
C GLU A 60 10.12 6.96 19.20
N HIS A 61 8.96 7.62 19.09
CA HIS A 61 8.87 9.08 18.91
C HIS A 61 8.70 9.87 20.20
N TYR A 62 8.91 9.26 21.38
CA TYR A 62 8.84 10.00 22.64
C TYR A 62 10.01 10.98 22.79
N PHE A 63 11.19 10.62 22.29
CA PHE A 63 12.37 11.47 22.22
C PHE A 63 12.62 11.94 20.79
N ASN A 64 13.32 13.05 20.61
CA ASN A 64 13.71 13.55 19.30
C ASN A 64 14.82 12.71 18.66
N ASP A 65 15.75 12.20 19.49
CA ASP A 65 16.88 11.39 19.07
C ASP A 65 17.37 10.45 20.19
N ASP A 66 18.27 9.54 19.81
CA ASP A 66 18.87 8.58 20.75
C ASP A 66 19.72 9.28 21.83
N ALA A 67 20.25 10.48 21.56
CA ALA A 67 21.07 11.21 22.53
C ALA A 67 20.23 11.80 23.67
N GLU A 68 19.06 12.37 23.33
CA GLU A 68 18.05 12.79 24.30
C GLU A 68 17.58 11.61 25.14
N MET A 69 17.27 10.47 24.51
CA MET A 69 16.88 9.25 25.22
C MET A 69 17.94 8.83 26.25
N ILE A 70 19.20 8.74 25.83
CA ILE A 70 20.32 8.33 26.70
C ILE A 70 20.49 9.30 27.88
N GLU A 71 20.36 10.60 27.63
CA GLU A 71 20.48 11.64 28.67
C GLU A 71 19.33 11.58 29.69
N CYS A 72 18.09 11.50 29.19
CA CYS A 72 16.86 11.51 29.97
C CYS A 72 16.72 10.24 30.82
N LEU A 73 17.06 9.07 30.27
CA LEU A 73 17.01 7.80 30.99
C LEU A 73 18.26 7.54 31.85
N GLY A 74 19.30 8.37 31.72
CA GLY A 74 20.55 8.21 32.49
C GLY A 74 21.41 7.03 32.08
N LEU A 75 21.38 6.68 30.80
CA LEU A 75 22.04 5.50 30.23
C LEU A 75 23.51 5.72 29.87
N GLY A 76 24.00 6.97 29.88
CA GLY A 76 25.33 7.32 29.36
C GLY A 76 26.53 6.65 30.04
N SER A 77 26.35 6.06 31.23
CA SER A 77 27.39 5.32 31.95
C SER A 77 27.16 3.79 31.95
N LYS A 78 26.23 3.29 31.13
CA LYS A 78 25.86 1.87 31.04
C LYS A 78 26.26 1.33 29.66
N ASP A 79 26.37 0.01 29.57
CA ASP A 79 26.44 -0.68 28.28
C ASP A 79 25.01 -0.87 27.76
N VAL A 80 24.69 -0.27 26.62
CA VAL A 80 23.31 -0.09 26.15
C VAL A 80 23.14 -0.73 24.79
N LEU A 81 22.18 -1.65 24.70
CA LEU A 81 21.70 -2.19 23.43
C LEU A 81 20.34 -1.56 23.11
N VAL A 82 20.29 -0.72 22.08
CA VAL A 82 19.04 -0.13 21.58
C VAL A 82 18.44 -1.06 20.53
N LEU A 83 17.21 -1.52 20.79
CA LEU A 83 16.44 -2.37 19.88
C LEU A 83 15.24 -1.59 19.36
N ARG A 84 14.95 -1.73 18.06
CA ARG A 84 13.74 -1.18 17.43
C ARG A 84 12.92 -2.34 16.89
N CYS A 85 11.61 -2.30 17.11
CA CYS A 85 10.70 -3.27 16.53
C CYS A 85 10.57 -3.01 15.03
N ASN A 86 10.53 -4.08 14.24
CA ASN A 86 10.15 -3.95 12.83
C ASN A 86 8.70 -3.43 12.74
N GLN A 87 8.41 -2.67 11.69
CA GLN A 87 7.05 -2.19 11.43
C GLN A 87 6.07 -3.34 11.16
N GLU A 88 6.55 -4.43 10.56
CA GLU A 88 5.82 -5.66 10.34
C GLU A 88 6.66 -6.89 10.74
N LEU A 89 5.97 -7.95 11.14
CA LEU A 89 6.56 -9.27 11.35
C LEU A 89 6.84 -9.93 10.00
N ASP A 90 7.88 -10.76 9.94
CA ASP A 90 8.04 -11.63 8.79
C ASP A 90 6.91 -12.69 8.72
N PRO A 91 6.66 -13.31 7.55
CA PRO A 91 5.56 -14.26 7.41
C PRO A 91 5.59 -15.42 8.41
N ASN A 92 6.78 -15.94 8.76
CA ASN A 92 6.90 -17.06 9.69
C ASN A 92 6.58 -16.60 11.13
N GLN A 93 7.11 -15.45 11.54
CA GLN A 93 6.80 -14.83 12.84
C GLN A 93 5.32 -14.53 12.98
N PHE A 94 4.69 -14.04 11.92
CA PHE A 94 3.26 -13.74 11.91
C PHE A 94 2.43 -15.02 12.08
N THR A 95 2.76 -16.09 11.32
CA THR A 95 2.10 -17.40 11.47
C THR A 95 2.29 -17.98 12.88
N GLU A 96 3.49 -17.86 13.45
CA GLU A 96 3.76 -18.28 14.84
C GLU A 96 2.88 -17.52 15.84
N MET A 97 2.77 -16.19 15.68
CA MET A 97 1.97 -15.35 16.57
C MET A 97 0.47 -15.64 16.48
N VAL A 98 -0.02 -15.97 15.28
CA VAL A 98 -1.41 -16.43 15.07
C VAL A 98 -1.65 -17.80 15.73
N GLY A 99 -0.60 -18.60 15.97
CA GLY A 99 -0.70 -19.87 16.69
C GLY A 99 -1.30 -21.02 15.89
N ARG A 100 -1.54 -20.83 14.59
CA ARG A 100 -2.01 -21.86 13.66
C ARG A 100 -1.44 -21.64 12.26
N PRO A 101 -1.19 -22.71 11.49
CA PRO A 101 -0.78 -22.57 10.10
C PRO A 101 -1.92 -21.97 9.27
N ILE A 102 -1.67 -20.79 8.69
CA ILE A 102 -2.55 -20.23 7.67
C ILE A 102 -1.97 -20.68 6.32
N VAL A 103 -2.64 -21.62 5.67
CA VAL A 103 -2.15 -22.27 4.44
C VAL A 103 -2.06 -21.28 3.29
N ASP A 104 -2.90 -20.23 3.28
CA ASP A 104 -2.92 -19.18 2.26
C ASP A 104 -3.16 -17.80 2.89
N LEU A 105 -2.16 -17.25 3.59
CA LEU A 105 -2.25 -15.88 4.13
C LEU A 105 -2.28 -14.89 2.96
N PRO A 106 -3.37 -14.13 2.77
CA PRO A 106 -3.45 -13.18 1.67
C PRO A 106 -2.36 -12.10 1.78
N SER A 107 -1.79 -11.69 0.64
CA SER A 107 -0.71 -10.71 0.59
C SER A 107 -1.10 -9.36 1.22
N TRP A 108 -2.39 -9.04 1.17
CA TRP A 108 -2.96 -7.81 1.69
C TRP A 108 -3.09 -7.75 3.20
N VAL A 109 -2.95 -8.87 3.94
CA VAL A 109 -3.02 -8.86 5.40
C VAL A 109 -1.80 -8.14 5.97
N PRO A 110 -1.98 -7.04 6.73
CA PRO A 110 -0.87 -6.36 7.41
C PRO A 110 -0.29 -7.27 8.48
N LYS A 111 1.04 -7.44 8.48
CA LYS A 111 1.70 -8.41 9.37
C LYS A 111 2.07 -7.79 10.71
N LYS A 112 1.17 -6.98 11.27
CA LYS A 112 1.40 -6.28 12.54
C LYS A 112 1.05 -7.16 13.74
N PRO A 113 1.77 -7.05 14.87
CA PRO A 113 1.50 -7.87 16.06
C PRO A 113 0.04 -7.83 16.56
N LEU A 114 -0.56 -6.63 16.56
CA LEU A 114 -1.94 -6.43 16.96
C LEU A 114 -2.92 -7.18 16.03
N ILE A 115 -2.65 -7.18 14.72
CA ILE A 115 -3.48 -7.84 13.71
C ILE A 115 -3.47 -9.35 13.91
N GLY A 116 -2.29 -9.95 14.08
CA GLY A 116 -2.25 -11.40 14.27
C GLY A 116 -2.79 -11.84 15.64
N THR A 117 -2.80 -10.95 16.66
CA THR A 117 -3.53 -11.20 17.92
C THR A 117 -5.04 -11.25 17.68
N ILE A 118 -5.59 -10.29 16.93
CA ILE A 118 -7.01 -10.30 16.56
C ILE A 118 -7.35 -11.57 15.78
N ILE A 119 -6.54 -11.93 14.77
CA ILE A 119 -6.76 -13.16 13.97
C ILE A 119 -6.70 -14.42 14.84
N ARG A 120 -5.79 -14.47 15.82
CA ARG A 120 -5.67 -15.60 16.75
C ARG A 120 -6.92 -15.77 17.61
N ASP A 121 -7.50 -14.66 18.05
CA ASP A 121 -8.66 -14.65 18.94
C ASP A 121 -9.97 -14.91 18.17
N MET A 122 -9.92 -15.04 16.84
CA MET A 122 -11.05 -15.40 15.98
C MET A 122 -11.15 -16.89 15.69
N GLU A 123 -12.39 -17.38 15.59
CA GLU A 123 -12.69 -18.76 15.20
C GLU A 123 -12.08 -19.10 13.82
N PRO A 124 -11.43 -20.27 13.67
CA PRO A 124 -10.76 -20.66 12.43
C PRO A 124 -11.64 -20.53 11.18
N GLU A 125 -12.88 -20.99 11.26
CA GLU A 125 -13.81 -21.00 10.14
C GLU A 125 -14.17 -19.58 9.68
N SER A 126 -14.16 -18.62 10.60
CA SER A 126 -14.42 -17.20 10.26
C SER A 126 -13.26 -16.60 9.48
N ILE A 127 -12.02 -16.96 9.85
CA ILE A 127 -10.82 -16.49 9.14
C ILE A 127 -10.73 -17.13 7.76
N ASP A 128 -10.98 -18.43 7.64
CA ASP A 128 -10.95 -19.11 6.35
C ASP A 128 -12.03 -18.56 5.40
N ALA A 129 -13.21 -18.22 5.93
CA ALA A 129 -14.24 -17.52 5.17
C ALA A 129 -13.77 -16.13 4.72
N LEU A 130 -13.16 -15.34 5.62
CA LEU A 130 -12.61 -14.01 5.30
C LEU A 130 -11.48 -14.06 4.28
N PHE A 131 -10.69 -15.13 4.21
CA PHE A 131 -9.56 -15.21 3.27
C PHE A 131 -9.94 -15.80 1.91
N SER A 132 -11.10 -16.45 1.82
CA SER A 132 -11.57 -17.11 0.59
C SER A 132 -12.54 -16.28 -0.25
N THR A 133 -13.14 -15.22 0.31
CA THR A 133 -14.10 -14.37 -0.42
C THR A 133 -13.42 -13.20 -1.14
N SER A 134 -14.02 -12.73 -2.23
CA SER A 134 -13.55 -11.53 -2.94
C SER A 134 -13.61 -10.28 -2.06
N THR A 135 -14.62 -10.16 -1.19
CA THR A 135 -14.79 -9.02 -0.27
C THR A 135 -14.06 -9.17 1.06
N GLY A 136 -13.38 -10.29 1.28
CA GLY A 136 -12.83 -10.65 2.57
C GLY A 136 -11.87 -9.63 3.18
N GLN A 137 -11.12 -8.91 2.34
CA GLN A 137 -10.27 -7.79 2.79
C GLN A 137 -11.08 -6.63 3.39
N ILE A 138 -12.24 -6.31 2.80
CA ILE A 138 -13.15 -5.26 3.28
C ILE A 138 -13.77 -5.68 4.61
N ASP A 139 -14.26 -6.92 4.67
CA ASP A 139 -14.89 -7.48 5.87
C ASP A 139 -13.89 -7.53 7.03
N PHE A 140 -12.63 -7.90 6.75
CA PHE A 140 -11.54 -7.88 7.71
C PHE A 140 -11.24 -6.46 8.21
N TRP A 141 -11.15 -5.47 7.31
CA TRP A 141 -10.92 -4.08 7.68
C TRP A 141 -12.04 -3.50 8.55
N ASP A 142 -13.30 -3.79 8.19
CA ASP A 142 -14.47 -3.34 8.95
C ASP A 142 -14.46 -3.91 10.37
N MET A 143 -14.16 -5.20 10.50
CA MET A 143 -14.06 -5.88 11.79
C MET A 143 -12.95 -5.27 12.64
N LEU A 144 -11.75 -5.07 12.06
CA LEU A 144 -10.61 -4.44 12.73
C LEU A 144 -10.98 -3.05 13.28
N LEU A 145 -11.55 -2.18 12.43
CA LEU A 145 -11.91 -0.83 12.83
C LEU A 145 -13.02 -0.82 13.88
N THR A 146 -13.99 -1.72 13.78
CA THR A 146 -15.08 -1.85 14.75
C THR A 146 -14.54 -2.27 16.10
N THR A 147 -13.66 -3.29 16.16
CA THR A 147 -13.01 -3.71 17.40
C THR A 147 -12.22 -2.57 18.05
N PHE A 148 -11.55 -1.72 17.27
CA PHE A 148 -10.87 -0.54 17.81
C PHE A 148 -11.84 0.46 18.41
N CYS A 149 -12.92 0.79 17.70
CA CYS A 149 -13.92 1.74 18.19
C CYS A 149 -14.62 1.23 19.46
N GLU A 150 -14.98 -0.06 19.52
CA GLU A 150 -15.59 -0.70 20.69
C GLU A 150 -14.66 -0.73 21.89
N ARG A 151 -13.38 -1.07 21.67
CA ARG A 151 -12.38 -1.07 22.74
C ARG A 151 -12.22 0.32 23.35
N GLU A 152 -12.13 1.36 22.53
CA GLU A 152 -11.97 2.73 23.02
C GLU A 152 -13.23 3.27 23.72
N ALA A 153 -14.42 2.93 23.22
CA ALA A 153 -15.67 3.26 23.89
C ALA A 153 -15.79 2.59 25.26
N ASN A 154 -15.29 1.37 25.42
CA ASN A 154 -15.25 0.68 26.72
C ASN A 154 -14.30 1.35 27.73
N ILE A 155 -13.19 1.94 27.24
CA ILE A 155 -12.25 2.69 28.09
C ILE A 155 -12.83 4.06 28.45
N ASN A 156 -13.52 4.71 27.51
CA ASN A 156 -14.05 6.06 27.66
C ASN A 156 -15.54 6.14 27.27
N PRO A 157 -16.47 5.89 28.22
CA PRO A 157 -17.91 5.81 27.93
C PRO A 157 -18.56 7.09 27.38
N ILE A 158 -17.85 8.22 27.41
CA ILE A 158 -18.30 9.51 26.85
C ILE A 158 -18.37 9.45 25.31
N LEU A 159 -17.58 8.57 24.69
CA LEU A 159 -17.50 8.40 23.25
C LEU A 159 -18.08 7.02 22.88
N ASP A 160 -19.23 6.99 22.21
CA ASP A 160 -19.74 5.73 21.68
C ASP A 160 -18.96 5.30 20.41
N PRO A 161 -18.96 4.00 20.05
CA PRO A 161 -18.19 3.49 18.92
C PRO A 161 -18.52 4.16 17.58
N THR A 162 -19.76 4.62 17.38
CA THR A 162 -20.18 5.23 16.11
C THR A 162 -19.62 6.63 15.95
N ILE A 163 -19.58 7.42 17.04
CA ILE A 163 -18.92 8.73 17.07
C ILE A 163 -17.42 8.57 16.77
N ILE A 164 -16.76 7.58 17.39
CA ILE A 164 -15.32 7.34 17.20
C ILE A 164 -15.03 6.99 15.73
N ARG A 165 -15.83 6.11 15.11
CA ARG A 165 -15.68 5.75 13.70
C ARG A 165 -15.89 6.93 12.77
N ALA A 166 -16.96 7.72 12.98
CA ALA A 166 -17.23 8.92 12.20
C ALA A 166 -16.10 9.95 12.34
N LEU A 167 -15.54 10.11 13.54
CA LEU A 167 -14.40 10.97 13.78
C LEU A 167 -13.16 10.48 13.04
N TYR A 168 -12.83 9.18 13.07
CA TYR A 168 -11.71 8.63 12.30
C TYR A 168 -11.85 8.90 10.81
N SER A 169 -13.06 8.73 10.25
CA SER A 169 -13.34 9.04 8.84
C SER A 169 -13.07 10.53 8.54
N ARG A 170 -13.51 11.43 9.44
CA ARG A 170 -13.28 12.87 9.31
C ARG A 170 -11.81 13.27 9.44
N ILE A 171 -11.05 12.67 10.36
CA ILE A 171 -9.60 12.88 10.48
C ILE A 171 -8.89 12.30 9.24
N GLY A 172 -9.36 11.17 8.73
CA GLY A 172 -8.90 10.59 7.47
C GLY A 172 -9.07 11.54 6.29
N ARG A 173 -10.22 12.23 6.21
CA ARG A 173 -10.44 13.33 5.25
C ARG A 173 -9.43 14.46 5.44
N LEU A 174 -9.23 14.93 6.67
CA LEU A 174 -8.28 16.03 6.95
C LEU A 174 -6.88 15.70 6.46
N SER A 175 -6.41 14.46 6.66
CA SER A 175 -5.08 14.02 6.19
C SER A 175 -4.86 14.25 4.69
N ARG A 176 -5.92 14.24 3.87
CA ARG A 176 -5.83 14.45 2.42
C ARG A 176 -5.37 15.85 2.03
N MET A 177 -5.46 16.83 2.91
CA MET A 177 -5.05 18.22 2.64
C MET A 177 -3.68 18.56 3.21
N THR A 178 -3.08 17.62 3.96
CA THR A 178 -1.83 17.84 4.69
C THR A 178 -0.60 17.61 3.81
N SER A 179 0.60 17.77 4.37
CA SER A 179 1.86 17.62 3.61
C SER A 179 2.18 16.17 3.24
N SER A 180 1.75 15.19 4.04
CA SER A 180 1.90 13.75 3.77
C SER A 180 0.53 13.08 3.74
N ALA A 181 0.43 11.92 3.08
CA ALA A 181 -0.83 11.18 2.99
C ALA A 181 -1.35 10.71 4.37
N LEU A 182 -0.49 10.62 5.38
CA LEU A 182 -0.80 10.19 6.75
C LEU A 182 -1.11 11.35 7.72
N GLY A 183 -0.83 12.61 7.33
CA GLY A 183 -0.82 13.77 8.23
C GLY A 183 0.28 14.77 7.83
N PRO A 184 0.61 15.76 8.66
CA PRO A 184 0.17 15.99 10.04
C PRO A 184 -1.19 16.68 10.13
N VAL A 185 -2.02 16.26 11.09
CA VAL A 185 -3.33 16.87 11.42
C VAL A 185 -3.22 17.60 12.76
N ALA A 186 -3.58 18.88 12.79
CA ALA A 186 -3.48 19.68 13.99
C ALA A 186 -4.56 19.29 15.01
N ILE A 187 -4.25 19.44 16.31
CA ILE A 187 -5.21 19.16 17.40
C ILE A 187 -6.47 20.02 17.27
N LYS A 188 -6.32 21.27 16.81
CA LYS A 188 -7.45 22.15 16.54
C LYS A 188 -8.41 21.53 15.52
N ASP A 189 -7.89 20.98 14.43
CA ASP A 189 -8.71 20.37 13.37
C ASP A 189 -9.38 19.08 13.86
N ILE A 190 -8.73 18.32 14.74
CA ILE A 190 -9.34 17.14 15.39
C ILE A 190 -10.51 17.55 16.29
N ASN A 191 -10.36 18.63 17.06
CA ASN A 191 -11.43 19.15 17.91
C ASN A 191 -12.60 19.70 17.07
N GLU A 192 -12.31 20.40 15.97
CA GLU A 192 -13.34 20.86 15.02
C GLU A 192 -14.05 19.70 14.33
N ALA A 193 -13.31 18.63 13.98
CA ALA A 193 -13.90 17.40 13.46
C ALA A 193 -14.85 16.75 14.48
N PHE A 194 -14.45 16.69 15.75
CA PHE A 194 -15.31 16.19 16.83
C PHE A 194 -16.58 17.02 16.99
N GLU A 195 -16.46 18.35 16.97
CA GLU A 195 -17.62 19.25 17.05
C GLU A 195 -18.54 19.07 15.84
N SER A 196 -17.98 18.86 14.64
CA SER A 196 -18.78 18.61 13.43
C SER A 196 -19.56 17.29 13.49
N VAL A 197 -19.02 16.27 14.16
CA VAL A 197 -19.64 14.95 14.29
C VAL A 197 -20.69 14.94 15.41
N THR A 198 -20.39 15.59 16.54
CA THR A 198 -21.23 15.52 17.75
C THR A 198 -22.16 16.71 17.95
N GLY A 199 -21.96 17.80 17.21
CA GLY A 199 -22.69 19.07 17.36
C GLY A 199 -22.30 19.88 18.60
N ARG A 200 -21.24 19.48 19.32
CA ARG A 200 -20.76 20.17 20.52
C ARG A 200 -19.22 20.15 20.61
N PRO A 201 -18.58 21.19 21.17
CA PRO A 201 -17.15 21.17 21.38
C PRO A 201 -16.75 20.04 22.36
N PRO A 202 -15.53 19.50 22.25
CA PRO A 202 -15.04 18.49 23.19
C PRO A 202 -14.90 19.09 24.59
N THR A 203 -15.28 18.31 25.61
CA THR A 203 -14.93 18.62 27.01
C THR A 203 -13.43 18.44 27.24
N ASP A 204 -12.88 18.96 28.34
CA ASP A 204 -11.46 18.79 28.68
C ASP A 204 -11.06 17.31 28.70
N GLU A 205 -11.90 16.44 29.28
CA GLU A 205 -11.71 14.99 29.28
C GLU A 205 -11.73 14.39 27.86
N SER A 206 -12.72 14.78 27.04
CA SER A 206 -12.83 14.31 25.65
C SER A 206 -11.60 14.74 24.83
N ALA A 207 -11.15 15.98 24.98
CA ALA A 207 -10.00 16.52 24.26
C ALA A 207 -8.70 15.76 24.58
N ILE A 208 -8.53 15.30 25.83
CA ILE A 208 -7.40 14.44 26.21
C ILE A 208 -7.47 13.08 25.52
N ILE A 209 -8.68 12.50 25.39
CA ILE A 209 -8.89 11.21 24.73
C ILE A 209 -8.65 11.32 23.22
N LEU A 210 -9.13 12.40 22.57
CA LEU A 210 -8.95 12.64 21.14
C LEU A 210 -7.47 12.65 20.74
N GLN A 211 -6.62 13.13 21.64
CA GLN A 211 -5.17 13.16 21.46
C GLN A 211 -4.48 11.79 21.53
N ARG A 212 -5.18 10.77 22.02
CA ARG A 212 -4.68 9.42 22.29
C ARG A 212 -5.42 8.35 21.50
N LEU A 213 -6.26 8.75 20.54
CA LEU A 213 -6.96 7.82 19.66
C LEU A 213 -5.97 6.80 19.05
N PRO A 214 -6.24 5.49 19.20
CA PRO A 214 -5.42 4.46 18.59
C PRO A 214 -5.22 4.67 17.09
N GLY A 215 -4.07 4.23 16.58
CA GLY A 215 -3.73 4.41 15.17
C GLY A 215 -3.29 5.83 14.81
N LEU A 216 -3.43 6.81 15.70
CA LEU A 216 -2.80 8.12 15.60
C LEU A 216 -1.55 8.19 16.49
N SER A 217 -0.45 8.69 15.94
CA SER A 217 0.78 8.97 16.66
C SER A 217 1.20 10.41 16.48
N ARG A 218 2.15 10.87 17.30
CA ARG A 218 2.80 12.17 17.11
C ARG A 218 3.70 12.11 15.89
N VAL A 219 3.83 13.26 15.22
CA VAL A 219 4.74 13.44 14.09
C VAL A 219 6.20 13.46 14.57
N GLY A 220 6.42 13.95 15.78
CA GLY A 220 7.71 14.00 16.47
C GLY A 220 7.52 14.43 17.92
N ALA A 221 8.58 14.39 18.72
CA ALA A 221 8.47 14.63 20.16
C ALA A 221 8.07 16.07 20.52
N GLU A 222 8.30 17.02 19.61
CA GLU A 222 7.98 18.45 19.75
C GLU A 222 6.66 18.85 19.08
N SER A 223 6.05 17.93 18.31
CA SER A 223 4.82 18.21 17.59
C SER A 223 3.59 17.73 18.37
N LEU A 224 2.64 18.64 18.54
CA LEU A 224 1.29 18.27 18.99
C LEU A 224 0.43 17.70 17.85
N ASP A 225 0.84 17.87 16.61
CA ASP A 225 0.10 17.31 15.48
C ASP A 225 0.14 15.78 15.49
N ARG A 226 -0.91 15.19 14.94
CA ARG A 226 -1.10 13.74 14.85
C ARG A 226 -1.05 13.26 13.41
N GLN A 227 -0.58 12.04 13.23
CA GLN A 227 -0.59 11.36 11.95
C GLN A 227 -1.00 9.90 12.13
N PHE A 228 -1.60 9.32 11.10
CA PHE A 228 -1.88 7.89 11.09
C PHE A 228 -0.60 7.07 11.06
N VAL A 229 -0.54 5.99 11.83
CA VAL A 229 0.59 5.05 11.85
C VAL A 229 0.47 3.94 10.81
N ASP A 230 -0.68 3.89 10.13
CA ASP A 230 -1.05 2.79 9.25
C ASP A 230 -1.83 3.32 8.04
N SER A 231 -1.25 3.16 6.85
CA SER A 231 -1.88 3.57 5.60
C SER A 231 -3.06 2.68 5.24
N TYR A 232 -3.07 1.40 5.58
CA TYR A 232 -4.15 0.47 5.28
C TYR A 232 -5.44 0.85 6.03
N ILE A 233 -5.35 1.17 7.32
CA ILE A 233 -6.49 1.67 8.10
C ILE A 233 -6.98 3.00 7.52
N LEU A 234 -6.05 3.94 7.30
CA LEU A 234 -6.38 5.26 6.77
C LEU A 234 -7.05 5.18 5.39
N ASP A 235 -6.59 4.29 4.53
CA ASP A 235 -7.09 4.19 3.18
C ASP A 235 -8.56 3.73 3.13
N GLY A 236 -8.92 2.75 3.97
CA GLY A 236 -10.32 2.38 4.16
C GLY A 236 -11.17 3.52 4.74
N LEU A 237 -10.64 4.29 5.71
CA LEU A 237 -11.34 5.45 6.28
C LEU A 237 -11.61 6.52 5.22
N LYS A 238 -10.63 6.77 4.33
CA LYS A 238 -10.75 7.69 3.20
C LYS A 238 -11.77 7.19 2.18
N ALA A 239 -11.90 5.89 1.97
CA ALA A 239 -12.91 5.30 1.09
C ALA A 239 -14.33 5.36 1.68
N GLU A 240 -14.47 5.07 2.98
CA GLU A 240 -15.72 5.24 3.73
C GLU A 240 -16.20 6.70 3.69
N ASP A 241 -15.28 7.65 3.84
CA ASP A 241 -15.56 9.09 3.74
C ASP A 241 -16.09 9.48 2.34
N VAL A 242 -15.47 8.97 1.28
CA VAL A 242 -15.92 9.22 -0.11
C VAL A 242 -17.33 8.67 -0.34
N LEU A 243 -17.62 7.48 0.17
CA LEU A 243 -18.97 6.90 0.09
C LEU A 243 -19.99 7.75 0.86
N ALA A 244 -19.63 8.22 2.06
CA ALA A 244 -20.48 9.11 2.85
C ALA A 244 -20.73 10.47 2.15
N ILE A 245 -19.73 11.02 1.47
CA ILE A 245 -19.87 12.25 0.66
C ILE A 245 -20.86 12.02 -0.49
N TYR A 246 -20.76 10.90 -1.20
CA TYR A 246 -21.70 10.54 -2.26
C TYR A 246 -23.14 10.47 -1.73
N GLN A 247 -23.33 9.80 -0.59
CA GLN A 247 -24.66 9.59 0.00
C GLN A 247 -25.27 10.88 0.57
N SER A 248 -24.47 11.71 1.23
CA SER A 248 -24.92 12.96 1.86
C SER A 248 -25.06 14.13 0.89
N GLY A 249 -24.35 14.09 -0.25
CA GLY A 249 -24.32 15.19 -1.21
C GLY A 249 -23.59 16.44 -0.69
N ASP A 250 -22.61 16.28 0.20
CA ASP A 250 -21.85 17.37 0.85
C ASP A 250 -21.16 18.29 -0.18
N GLN A 251 -21.80 19.43 -0.46
CA GLN A 251 -21.33 20.40 -1.46
C GLN A 251 -20.07 21.16 -1.01
N ALA A 252 -19.77 21.21 0.29
CA ALA A 252 -18.60 21.92 0.79
C ALA A 252 -17.32 21.21 0.34
N VAL A 253 -17.34 19.87 0.34
CA VAL A 253 -16.20 19.05 -0.07
C VAL A 253 -15.85 19.22 -1.54
N LEU A 254 -16.83 19.51 -2.40
CA LEU A 254 -16.60 19.73 -3.83
C LEU A 254 -15.69 20.93 -4.10
N LYS A 255 -15.63 21.89 -3.17
CA LYS A 255 -14.82 23.11 -3.26
C LYS A 255 -13.44 22.96 -2.62
N MET A 256 -13.21 21.89 -1.85
CA MET A 256 -11.92 21.65 -1.20
C MET A 256 -10.83 21.27 -2.21
N GLU A 257 -9.58 21.48 -1.83
CA GLU A 257 -8.42 21.08 -2.63
C GLU A 257 -7.67 19.97 -1.89
N TRP A 258 -8.09 18.72 -2.13
CA TRP A 258 -7.38 17.57 -1.62
C TRP A 258 -6.10 17.33 -2.42
N ARG A 259 -5.07 16.83 -1.75
CA ARG A 259 -3.75 16.53 -2.31
C ARG A 259 -3.52 15.03 -2.46
N HIS A 260 -4.08 14.23 -1.55
CA HIS A 260 -3.80 12.79 -1.49
C HIS A 260 -5.04 11.95 -1.86
N PRO A 261 -4.99 11.14 -2.93
CA PRO A 261 -6.05 10.21 -3.29
C PRO A 261 -6.16 9.04 -2.31
N ILE A 262 -7.22 8.24 -2.45
CA ILE A 262 -7.23 6.88 -1.91
C ILE A 262 -6.15 6.04 -2.58
N GLU A 263 -5.62 5.07 -1.86
CA GLU A 263 -4.71 4.07 -2.38
C GLU A 263 -5.48 2.84 -2.92
N SER A 264 -4.76 1.74 -3.16
CA SER A 264 -5.29 0.56 -3.83
C SER A 264 -6.40 -0.11 -3.03
N PHE A 265 -6.27 -0.19 -1.69
CA PHE A 265 -7.28 -0.82 -0.86
C PHE A 265 -8.56 0.02 -0.80
N GLY A 266 -8.44 1.34 -0.63
CA GLY A 266 -9.56 2.26 -0.59
C GLY A 266 -10.31 2.30 -1.92
N SER A 267 -9.59 2.25 -3.04
CA SER A 267 -10.20 2.13 -4.38
C SER A 267 -10.99 0.83 -4.52
N PHE A 268 -10.40 -0.28 -4.07
CA PHE A 268 -11.05 -1.59 -4.07
C PHE A 268 -12.29 -1.62 -3.17
N TYR A 269 -12.17 -1.10 -1.94
CA TYR A 269 -13.26 -0.93 -0.98
C TYR A 269 -14.43 -0.16 -1.63
N LEU A 270 -14.13 0.99 -2.23
CA LEU A 270 -15.15 1.84 -2.84
C LEU A 270 -15.81 1.15 -4.04
N GLY A 271 -15.05 0.50 -4.92
CA GLY A 271 -15.57 -0.24 -6.08
C GLY A 271 -16.53 -1.36 -5.68
N ALA A 272 -16.08 -2.24 -4.77
CA ALA A 272 -16.88 -3.36 -4.28
C ALA A 272 -18.16 -2.90 -3.56
N ARG A 273 -18.07 -1.84 -2.73
CA ARG A 273 -19.25 -1.29 -2.05
C ARG A 273 -20.27 -0.75 -3.04
N VAL A 274 -19.83 -0.04 -4.07
CA VAL A 274 -20.71 0.56 -5.07
C VAL A 274 -21.44 -0.49 -5.89
N GLU A 275 -20.77 -1.59 -6.22
CA GLU A 275 -21.41 -2.75 -6.85
C GLU A 275 -22.42 -3.40 -5.92
N SER A 276 -22.07 -3.60 -4.64
CA SER A 276 -22.98 -4.21 -3.67
C SER A 276 -24.30 -3.44 -3.52
N ILE A 277 -24.26 -2.10 -3.60
CA ILE A 277 -25.44 -1.23 -3.55
C ILE A 277 -26.03 -0.90 -4.94
N LYS A 278 -25.48 -1.48 -6.01
CA LYS A 278 -25.89 -1.30 -7.41
C LYS A 278 -25.91 0.17 -7.86
N GLN A 279 -24.94 0.97 -7.41
CA GLN A 279 -24.84 2.41 -7.70
C GLN A 279 -23.77 2.79 -8.74
N VAL A 280 -23.24 1.83 -9.50
CA VAL A 280 -22.25 2.11 -10.58
C VAL A 280 -22.76 3.20 -11.55
N PRO A 281 -24.01 3.16 -12.07
CA PRO A 281 -24.52 4.24 -12.94
C PRO A 281 -24.64 5.59 -12.21
N GLY A 282 -24.95 5.57 -10.92
CA GLY A 282 -25.03 6.77 -10.08
C GLY A 282 -23.68 7.44 -9.88
N PHE A 283 -22.61 6.65 -9.71
CA PHE A 283 -21.23 7.13 -9.65
C PHE A 283 -20.81 7.77 -10.98
N ILE A 284 -21.09 7.13 -12.11
CA ILE A 284 -20.82 7.70 -13.44
C ILE A 284 -21.55 9.04 -13.62
N ALA A 285 -22.82 9.12 -13.21
CA ALA A 285 -23.59 10.36 -13.27
C ALA A 285 -23.03 11.46 -12.36
N PHE A 286 -22.59 11.09 -11.15
CA PHE A 286 -21.93 12.00 -10.21
C PHE A 286 -20.65 12.57 -10.80
N ILE A 287 -19.77 11.71 -11.33
CA ILE A 287 -18.51 12.11 -11.98
C ILE A 287 -18.78 13.07 -13.14
N LYS A 288 -19.73 12.74 -14.04
CA LYS A 288 -20.08 13.60 -15.18
C LYS A 288 -20.59 14.97 -14.75
N ARG A 289 -21.39 15.04 -13.68
CA ARG A 289 -21.91 16.29 -13.13
C ARG A 289 -20.82 17.14 -12.48
N HIS A 290 -19.79 16.50 -11.93
CA HIS A 290 -18.80 17.14 -11.07
C HIS A 290 -17.37 17.13 -11.61
N LYS A 291 -17.16 16.82 -12.90
CA LYS A 291 -15.81 16.81 -13.53
C LYS A 291 -15.05 18.14 -13.41
N ASP A 292 -15.76 19.26 -13.35
CA ASP A 292 -15.19 20.62 -13.34
C ASP A 292 -15.07 21.22 -11.93
N ILE A 293 -15.30 20.45 -10.86
CA ILE A 293 -15.15 20.94 -9.48
C ILE A 293 -13.67 21.17 -9.11
N ASN A 294 -13.43 21.89 -8.00
CA ASN A 294 -12.08 22.14 -7.49
C ASN A 294 -11.44 20.85 -6.92
N ASN A 295 -12.23 20.01 -6.25
CA ASN A 295 -11.75 18.77 -5.66
C ASN A 295 -11.53 17.68 -6.72
N LYS A 296 -10.42 17.78 -7.46
CA LYS A 296 -10.07 16.81 -8.51
C LYS A 296 -9.75 15.42 -7.98
N VAL A 297 -9.20 15.33 -6.77
CA VAL A 297 -8.92 14.05 -6.10
C VAL A 297 -10.21 13.27 -5.85
N LEU A 298 -11.27 13.91 -5.34
CA LEU A 298 -12.54 13.23 -5.10
C LEU A 298 -13.09 12.57 -6.38
N VAL A 299 -13.06 13.29 -7.50
CA VAL A 299 -13.52 12.74 -8.79
C VAL A 299 -12.61 11.61 -9.27
N SER A 300 -11.30 11.74 -9.03
CA SER A 300 -10.31 10.73 -9.39
C SER A 300 -10.50 9.44 -8.58
N ASP A 301 -10.79 9.54 -7.28
CA ASP A 301 -11.10 8.42 -6.40
C ASP A 301 -12.34 7.65 -6.89
N PHE A 302 -13.40 8.36 -7.29
CA PHE A 302 -14.59 7.75 -7.88
C PHE A 302 -14.26 7.00 -9.17
N VAL A 303 -13.45 7.59 -10.05
CA VAL A 303 -13.01 6.94 -11.28
C VAL A 303 -12.16 5.71 -10.98
N SER A 304 -11.15 5.79 -10.09
CA SER A 304 -10.32 4.66 -9.67
C SER A 304 -11.15 3.49 -9.15
N ALA A 305 -12.19 3.77 -8.37
CA ALA A 305 -13.10 2.73 -7.88
C ALA A 305 -13.89 2.04 -9.00
N LEU A 306 -14.31 2.78 -10.03
CA LEU A 306 -14.99 2.19 -11.18
C LEU A 306 -14.10 1.17 -11.91
N PHE A 307 -12.80 1.42 -12.02
CA PHE A 307 -11.85 0.44 -12.58
C PHE A 307 -11.72 -0.85 -11.75
N LEU A 308 -12.27 -0.93 -10.55
CA LEU A 308 -12.16 -2.11 -9.68
C LEU A 308 -13.49 -2.82 -9.45
N THR A 309 -14.54 -2.43 -10.18
CA THR A 309 -15.83 -3.13 -10.19
C THR A 309 -15.71 -4.46 -10.95
N GLU A 310 -16.26 -5.57 -10.45
CA GLU A 310 -16.33 -6.88 -11.10
C GLU A 310 -16.96 -6.83 -12.50
N SER A 311 -17.97 -5.99 -12.67
CA SER A 311 -18.62 -5.74 -13.97
C SER A 311 -17.72 -5.01 -14.97
N GLY A 312 -16.63 -4.40 -14.49
CA GLY A 312 -15.71 -3.56 -15.24
C GLY A 312 -16.35 -2.27 -15.75
N VAL A 313 -15.51 -1.33 -16.18
CA VAL A 313 -15.99 -0.14 -16.88
C VAL A 313 -15.96 -0.40 -18.37
N SER A 314 -17.14 -0.50 -18.98
CA SER A 314 -17.23 -0.58 -20.44
C SER A 314 -17.19 0.81 -21.07
N ASP A 315 -18.12 1.71 -20.74
CA ASP A 315 -18.23 3.04 -21.38
C ASP A 315 -18.38 4.18 -20.36
N LEU A 316 -17.45 5.14 -20.39
CA LEU A 316 -17.54 6.36 -19.58
C LEU A 316 -18.26 7.50 -20.31
N GLY A 317 -18.71 7.26 -21.54
CA GLY A 317 -19.59 8.13 -22.33
C GLY A 317 -18.97 9.49 -22.61
N GLY A 318 -17.72 9.51 -23.05
CA GLY A 318 -16.97 10.71 -23.42
C GLY A 318 -16.53 11.54 -22.21
N LEU A 319 -16.37 10.90 -21.05
CA LEU A 319 -15.87 11.59 -19.86
C LEU A 319 -14.46 12.09 -20.12
N GLN A 320 -14.25 13.38 -19.92
CA GLN A 320 -12.94 14.01 -19.94
C GLN A 320 -12.67 14.55 -18.54
N LEU A 321 -11.59 14.07 -17.92
CA LEU A 321 -11.13 14.55 -16.63
C LEU A 321 -9.82 15.31 -16.83
N THR A 322 -9.77 16.52 -16.29
CA THR A 322 -8.60 17.39 -16.36
C THR A 322 -8.04 17.60 -14.96
N GLN A 323 -6.71 17.52 -14.83
CA GLN A 323 -6.01 17.71 -13.54
C GLN A 323 -6.44 16.71 -12.46
N GLY A 324 -6.86 15.52 -12.89
CA GLY A 324 -7.12 14.40 -11.99
C GLY A 324 -5.85 13.93 -11.30
N ARG A 325 -6.01 13.35 -10.10
CA ARG A 325 -4.91 12.81 -9.32
C ARG A 325 -5.25 11.43 -8.79
N PHE A 326 -4.54 10.43 -9.28
CA PHE A 326 -4.83 9.02 -9.07
C PHE A 326 -3.67 8.34 -8.35
N ARG A 327 -3.97 7.45 -7.39
CA ARG A 327 -2.94 6.52 -6.91
C ARG A 327 -2.62 5.48 -7.98
N SER A 328 -3.65 4.84 -8.52
CA SER A 328 -3.53 3.79 -9.52
C SER A 328 -4.73 3.74 -10.46
N VAL A 329 -4.46 3.46 -11.73
CA VAL A 329 -5.46 3.18 -12.78
C VAL A 329 -4.95 2.00 -13.61
N SER A 330 -5.78 0.97 -13.81
CA SER A 330 -5.41 -0.19 -14.63
C SER A 330 -6.40 -0.39 -15.76
N PHE A 331 -5.90 -0.34 -17.00
CA PHE A 331 -6.63 -0.74 -18.20
C PHE A 331 -6.42 -2.23 -18.52
N SER A 332 -5.64 -2.95 -17.71
CA SER A 332 -5.35 -4.36 -17.92
C SER A 332 -6.61 -5.21 -17.80
N ASN A 333 -6.84 -6.05 -18.80
CA ASN A 333 -8.04 -6.90 -18.91
C ASN A 333 -9.38 -6.12 -18.90
N GLN A 334 -9.37 -4.83 -19.25
CA GLN A 334 -10.58 -4.00 -19.33
C GLN A 334 -10.81 -3.46 -20.74
N ASN A 335 -12.06 -3.42 -21.15
CA ASN A 335 -12.47 -2.79 -22.41
C ASN A 335 -13.11 -1.43 -22.14
N VAL A 336 -12.30 -0.48 -21.67
CA VAL A 336 -12.76 0.89 -21.42
C VAL A 336 -12.91 1.63 -22.75
N ILE A 337 -14.06 2.29 -22.94
CA ILE A 337 -14.33 3.13 -24.10
C ILE A 337 -14.73 4.56 -23.72
N ASN A 338 -14.40 5.50 -24.61
CA ASN A 338 -14.77 6.92 -24.55
C ASN A 338 -14.37 7.63 -23.25
N PHE A 339 -13.06 7.70 -22.97
CA PHE A 339 -12.53 8.28 -21.74
C PHE A 339 -11.23 9.04 -21.96
N GLU A 340 -11.13 10.27 -21.47
CA GLU A 340 -9.93 11.10 -21.62
C GLU A 340 -9.42 11.58 -20.26
N LEU A 341 -8.12 11.39 -20.03
CA LEU A 341 -7.34 11.97 -18.93
C LEU A 341 -6.41 13.04 -19.51
N LEU A 342 -6.55 14.28 -19.04
CA LEU A 342 -5.76 15.43 -19.51
C LEU A 342 -5.02 16.08 -18.34
N ASP A 343 -3.71 16.31 -18.48
CA ASP A 343 -2.90 17.00 -17.45
C ASP A 343 -3.06 16.35 -16.06
N CYS A 344 -3.15 15.02 -16.01
CA CYS A 344 -3.40 14.27 -14.78
C CYS A 344 -2.08 13.82 -14.14
N TYR A 345 -2.12 13.58 -12.83
CA TYR A 345 -1.08 12.85 -12.10
C TYR A 345 -1.56 11.44 -11.80
N ILE A 346 -0.78 10.43 -12.18
CA ILE A 346 -1.10 9.01 -11.99
C ILE A 346 0.10 8.34 -11.34
N GLY A 347 -0.07 7.80 -10.13
CA GLY A 347 1.01 7.04 -9.49
C GLY A 347 1.36 5.78 -10.29
N ASP A 348 0.40 4.88 -10.42
CA ASP A 348 0.56 3.61 -11.14
C ASP A 348 -0.43 3.53 -12.31
N LEU A 349 0.08 3.50 -13.54
CA LEU A 349 -0.72 3.24 -14.74
C LEU A 349 -0.38 1.88 -15.31
N ASP A 350 -1.35 0.97 -15.37
CA ASP A 350 -1.16 -0.34 -15.98
C ASP A 350 -1.88 -0.44 -17.32
N VAL A 351 -1.09 -0.65 -18.39
CA VAL A 351 -1.58 -0.79 -19.77
C VAL A 351 -1.32 -2.19 -20.34
N THR A 352 -1.07 -3.15 -19.47
CA THR A 352 -0.79 -4.54 -19.84
C THR A 352 -1.96 -5.12 -20.65
N ASP A 353 -1.69 -5.52 -21.89
CA ASP A 353 -2.66 -6.09 -22.85
C ASP A 353 -3.89 -5.18 -23.09
N ALA A 354 -3.76 -3.88 -22.83
CA ALA A 354 -4.84 -2.91 -22.99
C ALA A 354 -4.98 -2.45 -24.45
N ALA A 355 -6.19 -2.53 -25.00
CA ALA A 355 -6.54 -1.99 -26.32
C ALA A 355 -7.86 -1.19 -26.26
N PRO A 356 -7.91 -0.11 -25.46
CA PRO A 356 -9.13 0.64 -25.25
C PRO A 356 -9.56 1.41 -26.51
N THR A 357 -10.85 1.72 -26.64
CA THR A 357 -11.41 2.41 -27.81
C THR A 357 -11.86 3.82 -27.47
N GLY A 358 -11.35 4.84 -28.17
CA GLY A 358 -11.70 6.23 -27.88
C GLY A 358 -11.21 6.69 -26.49
N VAL A 359 -10.12 6.10 -26.02
CA VAL A 359 -9.45 6.50 -24.78
C VAL A 359 -8.22 7.35 -25.10
N LYS A 360 -7.93 8.34 -24.27
CA LYS A 360 -6.66 9.11 -24.33
C LYS A 360 -6.13 9.44 -22.95
N VAL A 361 -4.81 9.41 -22.81
CA VAL A 361 -4.08 9.97 -21.67
C VAL A 361 -3.09 10.98 -22.23
N VAL A 362 -3.30 12.26 -21.96
CA VAL A 362 -2.60 13.36 -22.62
C VAL A 362 -1.91 14.25 -21.61
N ASP A 363 -0.67 14.62 -21.89
CA ASP A 363 0.15 15.57 -21.11
C ASP A 363 0.18 15.25 -19.60
N SER A 364 0.12 13.97 -19.25
CA SER A 364 -0.02 13.51 -17.87
C SER A 364 1.31 13.04 -17.28
N VAL A 365 1.47 13.20 -15.97
CA VAL A 365 2.61 12.68 -15.19
C VAL A 365 2.28 11.29 -14.68
N ILE A 366 3.16 10.33 -14.91
CA ILE A 366 2.99 8.92 -14.52
C ILE A 366 4.22 8.49 -13.72
N ASP A 367 4.08 8.14 -12.45
CA ASP A 367 5.25 7.72 -11.66
C ASP A 367 5.77 6.36 -12.14
N ARG A 368 4.86 5.39 -12.31
CA ARG A 368 5.17 4.05 -12.82
C ARG A 368 4.17 3.62 -13.91
N LEU A 369 4.71 3.17 -15.04
CA LEU A 369 3.95 2.66 -16.18
C LEU A 369 4.25 1.17 -16.42
N ASP A 370 3.24 0.34 -16.21
CA ASP A 370 3.27 -1.11 -16.44
C ASP A 370 2.71 -1.48 -17.82
N GLY A 371 3.24 -2.55 -18.43
CA GLY A 371 2.86 -3.03 -19.76
C GLY A 371 3.78 -2.56 -20.90
N VAL A 372 4.65 -1.58 -20.65
CA VAL A 372 5.66 -1.10 -21.62
C VAL A 372 7.00 -0.85 -20.94
N ALA A 373 8.11 -1.12 -21.65
CA ALA A 373 9.46 -1.00 -21.08
C ALA A 373 10.19 0.31 -21.42
N SER A 374 9.64 1.13 -22.32
CA SER A 374 10.27 2.38 -22.76
C SER A 374 9.31 3.32 -23.49
N GLN A 375 9.67 4.60 -23.58
CA GLN A 375 8.90 5.65 -24.27
C GLN A 375 8.62 5.37 -25.75
N GLU A 376 9.56 4.76 -26.48
CA GLU A 376 9.43 4.46 -27.91
C GLU A 376 8.30 3.48 -28.25
N HIS A 377 7.73 2.83 -27.22
CA HIS A 377 6.71 1.80 -27.37
C HIS A 377 5.44 2.11 -26.58
N LEU A 378 5.23 3.38 -26.27
CA LEU A 378 3.95 3.84 -25.72
C LEU A 378 2.80 3.52 -26.69
N PRO A 379 1.64 3.10 -26.17
CA PRO A 379 0.43 3.02 -26.97
C PRO A 379 0.06 4.40 -27.54
N GLU A 380 -0.50 4.43 -28.75
CA GLU A 380 -0.86 5.69 -29.45
C GLU A 380 -1.86 6.57 -28.68
N TRP A 381 -2.64 5.95 -27.78
CA TRP A 381 -3.59 6.65 -26.93
C TRP A 381 -2.94 7.33 -25.71
N ILE A 382 -1.66 7.08 -25.44
CA ILE A 382 -0.87 7.83 -24.44
C ILE A 382 -0.01 8.85 -25.17
N VAL A 383 -0.35 10.13 -25.02
CA VAL A 383 0.22 11.25 -25.77
C VAL A 383 1.01 12.15 -24.84
N ASN A 384 2.29 12.37 -25.15
CA ASN A 384 3.21 13.23 -24.41
C ASN A 384 3.26 12.98 -22.88
N PRO A 385 3.38 11.73 -22.39
CA PRO A 385 3.45 11.51 -20.95
C PRO A 385 4.82 11.91 -20.41
N LEU A 386 4.85 12.35 -19.15
CA LEU A 386 6.07 12.40 -18.34
C LEU A 386 6.11 11.15 -17.45
N VAL A 387 6.86 10.13 -17.87
CA VAL A 387 6.95 8.85 -17.13
C VAL A 387 8.20 8.82 -16.27
N GLY A 388 8.03 8.57 -14.96
CA GLY A 388 9.13 8.40 -14.01
C GLY A 388 9.85 7.06 -14.17
N GLN A 389 9.07 5.97 -14.19
CA GLN A 389 9.58 4.60 -14.29
C GLN A 389 8.75 3.75 -15.25
N TYR A 390 9.42 3.11 -16.20
CA TYR A 390 8.82 2.06 -17.05
C TYR A 390 9.00 0.67 -16.42
N GLN A 391 8.18 -0.29 -16.87
CA GLN A 391 8.27 -1.66 -16.42
C GLN A 391 9.64 -2.28 -16.72
N ALA A 392 10.31 -2.73 -15.65
CA ALA A 392 11.62 -3.33 -15.77
C ALA A 392 11.54 -4.74 -16.37
N ILE A 393 12.28 -4.97 -17.45
CA ILE A 393 12.45 -6.31 -18.08
C ILE A 393 13.90 -6.81 -18.02
N ASN A 394 14.76 -6.07 -17.34
CA ASN A 394 16.20 -6.28 -17.32
C ASN A 394 16.62 -7.49 -16.48
N THR A 395 15.77 -8.00 -15.59
CA THR A 395 16.02 -9.18 -14.74
C THR A 395 14.94 -10.25 -14.90
N LEU A 396 15.28 -11.51 -14.59
CA LEU A 396 14.30 -12.60 -14.58
C LEU A 396 13.22 -12.40 -13.50
N ALA A 397 13.59 -11.80 -12.37
CA ALA A 397 12.63 -11.44 -11.33
C ALA A 397 11.64 -10.40 -11.86
N ALA A 398 12.13 -9.36 -12.52
CA ALA A 398 11.27 -8.31 -13.06
C ALA A 398 10.32 -8.83 -14.16
N ILE A 399 10.79 -9.71 -15.05
CA ILE A 399 9.93 -10.39 -16.05
C ILE A 399 8.82 -11.23 -15.37
N ARG A 400 9.11 -11.88 -14.25
CA ARG A 400 8.11 -12.69 -13.52
C ARG A 400 7.08 -11.84 -12.79
N HIS A 401 7.44 -10.63 -12.38
CA HIS A 401 6.54 -9.70 -11.72
C HIS A 401 5.74 -8.82 -12.69
N ALA A 402 5.91 -8.99 -14.00
CA ALA A 402 5.28 -8.17 -15.03
C ALA A 402 3.80 -8.51 -15.33
N GLY A 403 3.14 -9.34 -14.50
CA GLY A 403 1.73 -9.72 -14.70
C GLY A 403 1.46 -10.58 -15.95
N LEU A 404 2.50 -11.17 -16.55
CA LEU A 404 2.41 -11.92 -17.79
C LEU A 404 1.97 -13.37 -17.58
N THR A 405 1.34 -13.97 -18.59
CA THR A 405 1.05 -15.40 -18.61
C THR A 405 2.34 -16.25 -18.50
N VAL A 406 2.21 -17.53 -18.12
CA VAL A 406 3.34 -18.46 -18.07
C VAL A 406 4.08 -18.53 -19.41
N ALA A 407 3.32 -18.55 -20.52
CA ALA A 407 3.87 -18.60 -21.87
C ALA A 407 4.65 -17.33 -22.24
N GLN A 408 4.08 -16.14 -22.00
CA GLN A 408 4.73 -14.85 -22.24
C GLN A 408 5.95 -14.63 -21.35
N THR A 409 5.86 -14.98 -20.06
CA THR A 409 6.98 -14.93 -19.11
C THR A 409 8.13 -15.81 -19.59
N PHE A 410 7.81 -17.04 -20.01
CA PHE A 410 8.81 -17.97 -20.53
C PHE A 410 9.43 -17.47 -21.84
N LEU A 411 8.64 -16.87 -22.74
CA LEU A 411 9.13 -16.25 -23.98
C LEU A 411 10.14 -15.14 -23.67
N LEU A 412 9.80 -14.15 -22.85
CA LEU A 412 10.70 -13.04 -22.52
C LEU A 412 11.96 -13.53 -21.81
N SER A 413 11.82 -14.48 -20.90
CA SER A 413 12.97 -15.10 -20.23
C SER A 413 13.91 -15.80 -21.22
N SER A 414 13.34 -16.48 -22.22
CA SER A 414 14.05 -17.21 -23.26
C SER A 414 14.78 -16.27 -24.21
N LEU A 415 14.10 -15.23 -24.68
CA LEU A 415 14.67 -14.19 -25.53
C LEU A 415 15.83 -13.48 -24.82
N ARG A 416 15.68 -13.13 -23.54
CA ARG A 416 16.76 -12.54 -22.74
C ARG A 416 17.96 -13.48 -22.64
N LYS A 417 17.75 -14.74 -22.28
CA LYS A 417 18.82 -15.75 -22.16
C LYS A 417 19.57 -15.94 -23.48
N LEU A 418 18.84 -16.00 -24.59
CA LEU A 418 19.40 -16.28 -25.92
C LEU A 418 20.09 -15.05 -26.53
N PHE A 419 19.49 -13.87 -26.44
CA PHE A 419 19.92 -12.69 -27.19
C PHE A 419 20.66 -11.64 -26.37
N LEU A 420 20.26 -11.42 -25.11
CA LEU A 420 20.78 -10.30 -24.31
C LEU A 420 21.87 -10.71 -23.31
N GLN A 421 21.88 -11.97 -22.90
CA GLN A 421 22.94 -12.49 -22.05
C GLN A 421 24.18 -12.93 -22.88
N PRO A 422 25.41 -12.69 -22.41
CA PRO A 422 26.63 -13.11 -23.10
C PRO A 422 26.68 -14.62 -23.37
N GLY A 423 27.17 -15.02 -24.54
CA GLY A 423 27.37 -16.42 -24.93
C GLY A 423 26.89 -16.76 -26.34
N ALA A 424 27.38 -17.88 -26.89
CA ALA A 424 27.02 -18.33 -28.24
C ALA A 424 25.69 -19.11 -28.30
N GLY A 425 25.15 -19.56 -27.16
CA GLY A 425 23.92 -20.33 -27.07
C GLY A 425 23.56 -20.73 -25.64
N ARG A 426 22.47 -21.48 -25.47
CA ARG A 426 21.98 -21.95 -24.16
C ARG A 426 21.66 -23.43 -24.17
N LYS A 427 22.04 -24.12 -23.09
CA LYS A 427 21.66 -25.52 -22.85
C LYS A 427 20.17 -25.63 -22.56
N GLU A 428 19.57 -26.75 -22.99
CA GLU A 428 18.16 -27.05 -22.74
C GLU A 428 17.82 -26.99 -21.24
N SER A 429 18.61 -27.69 -20.42
CA SER A 429 18.51 -27.63 -18.94
C SER A 429 18.52 -26.21 -18.36
N SER A 430 19.21 -25.25 -19.00
CA SER A 430 19.26 -23.84 -18.57
C SER A 430 18.04 -23.03 -19.03
N MET A 431 17.46 -23.36 -20.19
CA MET A 431 16.26 -22.69 -20.71
C MET A 431 15.06 -22.96 -19.79
N TYR A 432 14.84 -24.22 -19.40
CA TYR A 432 13.71 -24.66 -18.58
C TYR A 432 13.92 -24.47 -17.06
N LYS A 433 15.08 -23.97 -16.61
CA LYS A 433 15.36 -23.78 -15.17
C LYS A 433 14.31 -22.87 -14.52
N GLY A 434 13.58 -23.42 -13.54
CA GLY A 434 12.51 -22.73 -12.82
C GLY A 434 11.09 -23.01 -13.33
N TYR A 435 10.92 -23.94 -14.28
CA TYR A 435 9.65 -24.39 -14.84
C TYR A 435 9.62 -25.92 -14.77
N GLY A 436 9.08 -26.49 -13.68
CA GLY A 436 9.34 -27.87 -13.27
C GLY A 436 8.14 -28.81 -13.22
N ASP A 437 6.92 -28.29 -13.14
CA ASP A 437 5.71 -29.10 -13.17
C ASP A 437 5.32 -29.50 -14.61
N SER A 438 4.60 -30.62 -14.73
CA SER A 438 4.32 -31.26 -16.02
C SER A 438 3.42 -30.43 -16.95
N ALA A 439 2.54 -29.60 -16.39
CA ALA A 439 1.66 -28.70 -17.14
C ALA A 439 2.44 -27.54 -17.75
N THR A 440 3.24 -26.85 -16.92
CA THR A 440 4.10 -25.74 -17.35
C THR A 440 5.14 -26.17 -18.38
N LYS A 441 5.68 -27.39 -18.27
CA LYS A 441 6.67 -27.90 -19.24
C LYS A 441 6.09 -28.01 -20.66
N LYS A 442 4.85 -28.48 -20.81
CA LYS A 442 4.17 -28.56 -22.11
C LYS A 442 3.98 -27.17 -22.73
N ILE A 443 3.61 -26.17 -21.93
CA ILE A 443 3.48 -24.77 -22.37
C ILE A 443 4.84 -24.27 -22.88
N CYS A 444 5.89 -24.46 -22.09
CA CYS A 444 7.25 -24.03 -22.44
C CYS A 444 7.76 -24.69 -23.75
N GLU A 445 7.47 -25.98 -23.97
CA GLU A 445 7.80 -26.68 -25.22
C GLU A 445 7.10 -26.08 -26.44
N LYS A 446 5.82 -25.72 -26.33
CA LYS A 446 5.10 -25.01 -27.41
C LYS A 446 5.74 -23.65 -27.73
N VAL A 447 6.20 -22.92 -26.72
CA VAL A 447 6.92 -21.64 -26.90
C VAL A 447 8.27 -21.85 -27.60
N ILE A 448 9.07 -22.83 -27.18
CA ILE A 448 10.33 -23.16 -27.87
C ILE A 448 10.08 -23.57 -29.32
N ASN A 449 9.05 -24.37 -29.59
CA ASN A 449 8.71 -24.76 -30.96
C ASN A 449 8.33 -23.53 -31.81
N SER A 450 7.61 -22.56 -31.24
CA SER A 450 7.29 -21.29 -31.90
C SER A 450 8.55 -20.48 -32.23
N LEU A 451 9.51 -20.40 -31.28
CA LEU A 451 10.81 -19.75 -31.50
C LEU A 451 11.61 -20.40 -32.64
N ILE A 452 11.57 -21.74 -32.74
CA ILE A 452 12.27 -22.47 -33.79
C ILE A 452 11.56 -22.29 -35.14
N GLN A 453 10.25 -22.44 -35.19
CA GLN A 453 9.44 -22.27 -36.41
C GLN A 453 9.62 -20.87 -37.01
N GLN A 454 9.64 -19.85 -36.16
CA GLN A 454 9.89 -18.46 -36.56
C GLN A 454 11.38 -18.09 -36.68
N LYS A 455 12.29 -19.08 -36.59
CA LYS A 455 13.74 -18.95 -36.82
C LYS A 455 14.47 -18.00 -35.85
N PHE A 456 13.93 -17.78 -34.65
CA PHE A 456 14.63 -17.06 -33.57
C PHE A 456 15.80 -17.87 -33.01
N CYS A 457 15.66 -19.19 -32.97
CA CYS A 457 16.75 -20.08 -32.60
C CYS A 457 16.70 -21.40 -33.38
N SER A 458 17.82 -22.12 -33.38
CA SER A 458 17.91 -23.47 -33.90
C SER A 458 18.38 -24.43 -32.81
N ARG A 459 17.96 -25.70 -32.92
CA ARG A 459 18.47 -26.78 -32.07
C ARG A 459 19.76 -27.32 -32.65
N PHE A 460 20.75 -27.50 -31.79
CA PHE A 460 22.02 -28.13 -32.12
C PHE A 460 22.32 -29.23 -31.11
N LYS A 461 22.77 -30.39 -31.59
CA LYS A 461 23.11 -31.52 -30.73
C LYS A 461 24.53 -31.29 -30.19
N GLY A 462 24.62 -30.84 -28.94
CA GLY A 462 25.90 -30.70 -28.25
C GLY A 462 26.44 -32.04 -27.74
N THR A 463 27.67 -32.04 -27.23
CA THR A 463 28.38 -33.23 -26.75
C THR A 463 27.74 -33.86 -25.50
N SER A 464 26.99 -33.08 -24.71
CA SER A 464 26.39 -33.53 -23.44
C SER A 464 24.91 -33.17 -23.26
N ASP A 465 24.40 -32.16 -23.99
CA ASP A 465 23.04 -31.64 -23.85
C ASP A 465 22.63 -30.94 -25.17
N GLN A 466 21.32 -30.81 -25.44
CA GLN A 466 20.85 -30.01 -26.57
C GLN A 466 21.15 -28.53 -26.33
N LEU A 467 21.59 -27.84 -27.38
CA LEU A 467 21.90 -26.42 -27.37
C LEU A 467 20.94 -25.65 -28.27
N PHE A 468 20.46 -24.51 -27.78
CA PHE A 468 19.72 -23.52 -28.54
C PHE A 468 20.66 -22.39 -28.97
N LEU A 469 20.80 -22.21 -30.28
CA LEU A 469 21.64 -21.16 -30.86
C LEU A 469 20.75 -20.01 -31.37
N PRO A 470 20.97 -18.76 -30.92
CA PRO A 470 20.18 -17.61 -31.35
C PRO A 470 20.57 -17.18 -32.77
N ASN A 471 19.58 -16.79 -33.57
CA ASN A 471 19.81 -16.11 -34.83
C ASN A 471 20.05 -14.61 -34.59
N ARG A 472 21.32 -14.20 -34.46
CA ARG A 472 21.71 -12.84 -34.02
C ARG A 472 21.21 -11.70 -34.93
N SER A 473 20.86 -11.97 -36.19
CA SER A 473 20.27 -10.95 -37.07
C SER A 473 18.88 -10.48 -36.59
N LEU A 474 18.18 -11.29 -35.79
CA LEU A 474 16.87 -10.96 -35.21
C LEU A 474 16.98 -10.17 -33.89
N THR A 475 18.19 -9.82 -33.44
CA THR A 475 18.39 -9.05 -32.20
C THR A 475 17.57 -7.75 -32.16
N PRO A 476 17.44 -6.95 -33.25
CA PRO A 476 16.58 -5.75 -33.24
C PRO A 476 15.10 -6.09 -33.03
N ARG A 477 14.59 -7.11 -33.73
CA ARG A 477 13.20 -7.61 -33.57
C ARG A 477 12.95 -8.10 -32.14
N VAL A 478 13.92 -8.81 -31.55
CA VAL A 478 13.86 -9.25 -30.15
C VAL A 478 13.80 -8.07 -29.19
N ARG A 479 14.62 -7.04 -29.38
CA ARG A 479 14.57 -5.83 -28.54
C ARG A 479 13.22 -5.14 -28.64
N ALA A 480 12.69 -4.97 -29.85
CA ALA A 480 11.36 -4.40 -30.06
C ALA A 480 10.27 -5.21 -29.35
N LEU A 481 10.26 -6.54 -29.53
CA LEU A 481 9.29 -7.44 -28.87
C LEU A 481 9.42 -7.36 -27.35
N MET A 482 10.64 -7.41 -26.82
CA MET A 482 10.89 -7.30 -25.39
C MET A 482 10.46 -5.96 -24.81
N ASN A 483 10.60 -4.86 -25.55
CA ASN A 483 10.24 -3.55 -25.04
C ASN A 483 8.74 -3.22 -25.20
N GLN A 484 8.11 -3.72 -26.27
CA GLN A 484 6.67 -3.58 -26.53
C GLN A 484 5.82 -4.49 -25.64
N MET A 485 6.36 -5.65 -25.26
CA MET A 485 5.69 -6.66 -24.44
C MET A 485 4.24 -6.91 -24.91
N THR A 486 3.26 -6.68 -24.05
CA THR A 486 1.84 -6.92 -24.30
C THR A 486 1.26 -6.06 -25.41
N GLN A 487 1.88 -4.92 -25.71
CA GLN A 487 1.52 -4.05 -26.82
C GLN A 487 2.12 -4.52 -28.17
N SER A 488 2.91 -5.59 -28.17
CA SER A 488 3.57 -6.13 -29.36
C SER A 488 2.56 -6.76 -30.32
N LYS A 489 2.53 -6.26 -31.56
CA LYS A 489 1.79 -6.87 -32.68
C LYS A 489 2.65 -7.91 -33.44
N ASP A 490 3.79 -8.29 -32.89
CA ASP A 490 4.70 -9.26 -33.50
C ASP A 490 4.05 -10.66 -33.56
N GLU A 491 4.20 -11.35 -34.69
CA GLU A 491 3.62 -12.68 -34.91
C GLU A 491 4.05 -13.71 -33.84
N LEU A 492 5.26 -13.60 -33.31
CA LEU A 492 5.73 -14.48 -32.23
C LEU A 492 4.97 -14.21 -30.94
N TRP A 493 4.79 -12.94 -30.60
CA TRP A 493 4.07 -12.54 -29.39
C TRP A 493 2.61 -12.99 -29.46
N LEU A 494 1.94 -12.73 -30.58
CA LEU A 494 0.55 -13.12 -30.80
C LEU A 494 0.37 -14.64 -30.80
N ALA A 495 1.30 -15.40 -31.39
CA ALA A 495 1.25 -16.86 -31.38
C ALA A 495 1.42 -17.42 -29.95
N VAL A 496 2.37 -16.86 -29.18
CA VAL A 496 2.63 -17.30 -27.80
C VAL A 496 1.50 -16.92 -26.85
N SER A 497 0.89 -15.75 -27.02
CA SER A 497 -0.22 -15.28 -26.16
C SER A 497 -1.48 -16.13 -26.31
N ARG A 498 -1.60 -16.94 -27.37
CA ARG A 498 -2.70 -17.91 -27.57
C ARG A 498 -2.42 -19.28 -26.93
N ILE A 499 -1.23 -19.49 -26.35
CA ILE A 499 -0.87 -20.75 -25.71
C ILE A 499 -1.42 -20.74 -24.28
N SER A 500 -2.51 -21.49 -24.08
CA SER A 500 -3.04 -21.87 -22.77
C SER A 500 -2.33 -23.10 -22.20
#